data_AF-A0A2D4IVF3-F1
#
_entry.id   AF-A0A2D4IVF3-F1
#
_cell.length_a   1.000
_cell.length_b   1.000
_cell.length_c   1.000
_cell.angle_alpha   90.00
_cell.angle_beta   90.00
_cell.angle_gamma   90.00
#
_symmetry.space_group_name_H-M   'P 1'
#
loop_
_entity.id
_entity.type
_entity.pdbx_description
1 polymer ?
#
loop_
_entity_poly.entity_id
_entity_poly.type
_entity_poly.pdbx_seq_one_letter_code
_entity_poly.pdbx_strand_id
1 'polypeptide(L)'
;FWLGQQRCKQSIKHLPTVSSETLQLVNHATHPVGNLSSHKLFIKLTRLPQYYIVVEMFDVPKNPTQVEYKYYFLSVTYAEGDDSPATAVLLQQYKPNIEELV
;
A
#
# COMPACT_ATOMS: atom_id res chain seq x y z
N PHE A 1 13.81 0.22 -7.65
CA PHE A 1 12.41 0.07 -7.21
C PHE A 1 11.52 -0.76 -8.14
N TRP A 2 11.56 -0.60 -9.46
CA TRP A 2 10.70 -1.38 -10.39
C TRP A 2 10.71 -2.90 -10.16
N LEU A 3 11.90 -3.50 -9.99
CA LEU A 3 12.02 -4.93 -9.68
C LEU A 3 11.36 -5.29 -8.34
N GLY A 4 11.43 -4.41 -7.34
CA GLY A 4 10.76 -4.56 -6.05
C GLY A 4 9.23 -4.59 -6.21
N GLN A 5 8.67 -3.68 -7.01
CA GLN A 5 7.24 -3.69 -7.36
C GLN A 5 6.82 -4.98 -8.08
N GLN A 6 7.62 -5.45 -9.04
CA GLN A 6 7.33 -6.72 -9.72
C GLN A 6 7.35 -7.91 -8.76
N ARG A 7 8.31 -7.95 -7.82
CA ARG A 7 8.36 -8.97 -6.77
C ARG A 7 7.14 -8.92 -5.86
N CYS A 8 6.68 -7.73 -5.46
CA CYS A 8 5.44 -7.58 -4.69
C CYS A 8 4.23 -8.11 -5.46
N LYS A 9 4.04 -7.70 -6.73
CA LYS A 9 2.94 -8.15 -7.60
C LYS A 9 2.96 -9.68 -7.78
N GLN A 10 4.14 -10.27 -7.98
CA GLN A 10 4.31 -11.72 -8.10
C GLN A 10 3.97 -12.46 -6.80
N SER A 11 4.32 -11.91 -5.64
CA SER A 11 4.10 -12.56 -4.34
C SER A 11 2.61 -12.66 -3.99
N ILE A 12 1.81 -11.69 -4.42
CA ILE A 12 0.36 -11.64 -4.16
C ILE A 12 -0.48 -12.25 -5.30
N LYS A 13 0.13 -12.73 -6.39
CA LYS A 13 -0.59 -13.12 -7.62
C LYS A 13 -1.62 -14.25 -7.42
N HIS A 14 -1.44 -15.06 -6.37
CA HIS A 14 -2.35 -16.15 -6.01
C HIS A 14 -3.34 -15.76 -4.91
N LEU A 15 -3.22 -14.55 -4.36
CA LEU A 15 -4.12 -14.02 -3.35
C LEU A 15 -5.29 -13.31 -4.04
N PRO A 16 -6.48 -13.26 -3.38
CA PRO A 16 -7.63 -12.51 -3.88
C PRO A 16 -7.39 -11.00 -3.71
N THR A 17 -6.54 -10.44 -4.57
CA THR A 17 -6.08 -9.06 -4.49
C THR A 17 -5.97 -8.39 -5.86
N VAL A 18 -6.09 -7.07 -5.89
CA VAL A 18 -5.82 -6.24 -7.06
C VAL A 18 -4.78 -5.20 -6.68
N SER A 19 -3.74 -5.03 -7.49
CA SER A 19 -2.69 -4.04 -7.23
C SER A 19 -2.77 -2.84 -8.16
N SER A 20 -2.52 -1.64 -7.63
CA SER A 20 -2.47 -0.37 -8.35
C SER A 20 -1.32 0.49 -7.83
N GLU A 21 -0.77 1.35 -8.69
CA GLU A 21 0.27 2.31 -8.31
C GLU A 21 -0.33 3.61 -7.75
N THR A 22 -1.61 3.85 -8.00
CA THR A 22 -2.33 5.05 -7.56
C THR A 22 -3.65 4.69 -6.87
N LEU A 23 -4.07 5.57 -5.96
CA LEU A 23 -5.39 5.55 -5.32
C LEU A 23 -5.85 6.99 -5.16
N GLN A 24 -6.96 7.35 -5.82
CA GLN A 24 -7.52 8.70 -5.76
C GLN A 24 -8.25 8.90 -4.44
N LEU A 25 -7.77 9.84 -3.62
CA LEU A 25 -8.30 10.09 -2.28
C LEU A 25 -8.69 11.57 -2.10
N VAL A 26 -9.88 11.82 -1.57
CA VAL A 26 -10.33 13.18 -1.19
C VAL A 26 -9.42 13.76 -0.11
N ASN A 27 -9.09 12.94 0.88
CA ASN A 27 -8.25 13.33 2.00
C ASN A 27 -6.76 13.11 1.74
N HIS A 28 -6.31 13.05 0.48
CA HIS A 28 -4.90 12.82 0.14
C HIS A 28 -3.95 13.79 0.86
N ALA A 29 -4.29 15.09 0.92
CA ALA A 29 -3.44 16.12 1.51
C ALA A 29 -3.32 16.02 3.05
N THR A 30 -4.30 15.42 3.73
CA THR A 30 -4.33 15.32 5.19
C THR A 30 -4.00 13.90 5.68
N HIS A 31 -4.10 12.90 4.81
CA HIS A 31 -3.87 11.51 5.16
C HIS A 31 -2.38 11.14 5.05
N PRO A 32 -1.82 10.32 5.98
CA PRO A 32 -0.40 9.94 5.97
C PRO A 32 0.08 9.34 4.64
N VAL A 33 -0.81 8.68 3.91
CA VAL A 33 -0.52 8.07 2.60
C VAL A 33 -0.07 9.10 1.54
N GLY A 34 -0.49 10.36 1.67
CA GLY A 34 -0.13 11.45 0.77
C GLY A 34 1.33 11.89 0.91
N ASN A 35 1.95 11.59 2.06
CA ASN A 35 3.37 11.88 2.33
C ASN A 35 4.29 10.70 2.01
N LEU A 36 3.75 9.56 1.55
CA LEU A 36 4.56 8.41 1.16
C LEU A 36 5.30 8.69 -0.15
N SER A 37 6.45 8.05 -0.33
CA SER A 37 7.27 8.14 -1.53
C SER A 37 6.50 7.74 -2.80
N SER A 38 7.05 8.10 -3.97
CA SER A 38 6.51 7.65 -5.27
C SER A 38 6.67 6.14 -5.48
N HIS A 39 7.54 5.48 -4.72
CA HIS A 39 7.82 4.06 -4.81
C HIS A 39 6.91 3.28 -3.87
N LYS A 40 5.62 3.24 -4.22
CA LYS A 40 4.60 2.52 -3.46
C LYS A 40 3.70 1.66 -4.36
N LEU A 41 2.98 0.73 -3.74
CA LEU A 41 1.98 -0.11 -4.37
C LEU A 41 0.77 -0.25 -3.45
N PHE A 42 -0.42 0.03 -3.96
CA PHE A 42 -1.69 -0.19 -3.29
C PHE A 42 -2.20 -1.59 -3.64
N ILE A 43 -2.58 -2.38 -2.65
CA ILE A 43 -3.08 -3.74 -2.80
C ILE A 43 -4.47 -3.80 -2.17
N LYS A 44 -5.50 -3.84 -3.00
CA LYS A 44 -6.90 -4.00 -2.59
C LYS A 44 -7.19 -5.47 -2.30
N LEU A 45 -7.83 -5.77 -1.16
CA LEU A 45 -8.31 -7.12 -0.87
C LEU A 45 -9.67 -7.33 -1.55
N THR A 46 -9.81 -8.30 -2.46
CA THR A 46 -11.07 -8.47 -3.21
C THR A 46 -12.18 -9.11 -2.37
N ARG A 47 -11.82 -9.89 -1.34
CA ARG A 47 -12.79 -10.45 -0.38
C ARG A 47 -13.21 -9.47 0.71
N LEU A 48 -12.46 -8.38 0.89
CA LEU A 48 -12.78 -7.31 1.83
C LEU A 48 -12.48 -5.96 1.13
N PRO A 49 -13.32 -5.53 0.17
CA PRO A 49 -12.98 -4.48 -0.79
C PRO A 49 -12.76 -3.10 -0.18
N GLN A 50 -13.17 -2.90 1.07
CA GLN A 50 -12.89 -1.70 1.86
C GLN A 50 -11.47 -1.63 2.39
N TYR A 51 -10.69 -2.72 2.34
CA TYR A 51 -9.35 -2.76 2.93
C TYR A 51 -8.25 -2.80 1.88
N TYR A 52 -7.20 -2.03 2.18
CA TYR A 52 -6.02 -1.89 1.36
C TYR A 52 -4.77 -2.12 2.19
N ILE A 53 -3.78 -2.77 1.59
CA ILE A 53 -2.40 -2.79 2.07
C ILE A 53 -1.59 -1.88 1.15
N VAL A 54 -0.87 -0.92 1.71
CA VAL A 54 0.09 -0.11 0.97
C VAL A 54 1.48 -0.62 1.30
N VAL A 55 2.25 -0.93 0.26
CA VAL A 55 3.66 -1.29 0.37
C VAL A 55 4.48 -0.11 -0.14
N GLU A 56 5.29 0.48 0.72
CA GLU A 56 6.21 1.55 0.37
C GLU A 56 7.64 1.01 0.37
N MET A 57 8.45 1.42 -0.61
CA MET A 57 9.79 0.89 -0.85
C MET A 57 10.83 1.98 -0.63
N PHE A 58 11.90 1.61 0.06
CA PHE A 58 13.04 2.48 0.36
C PHE A 58 14.34 1.82 -0.07
N ASP A 59 15.29 2.65 -0.50
CA ASP A 59 16.67 2.24 -0.68
C ASP A 59 17.35 2.09 0.69
N VAL A 60 18.31 1.18 0.74
CA VAL A 60 19.18 1.04 1.91
C VAL A 60 20.51 1.71 1.57
N PRO A 61 20.86 2.86 2.18
CA PRO A 61 22.02 3.66 1.77
C PRO A 61 23.36 2.90 1.77
N LYS A 62 23.47 1.85 2.60
CA LYS A 62 24.67 1.00 2.73
C LYS A 62 24.60 -0.29 1.92
N ASN A 63 23.48 -0.58 1.26
CA ASN A 63 23.28 -1.82 0.51
C ASN A 63 22.37 -1.57 -0.71
N PRO A 64 22.91 -1.11 -1.84
CA PRO A 64 22.11 -0.65 -2.98
C PRO A 64 21.29 -1.75 -3.69
N THR A 65 21.61 -3.03 -3.44
CA THR A 65 20.84 -4.16 -3.98
C THR A 65 19.67 -4.56 -3.08
N GLN A 66 19.61 -4.02 -1.86
CA GLN A 66 18.55 -4.26 -0.90
C GLN A 66 17.46 -3.20 -1.01
N VAL A 67 16.21 -3.64 -0.88
CA VAL A 67 15.03 -2.78 -0.78
C VAL A 67 14.40 -3.04 0.57
N GLU A 68 14.15 -1.98 1.32
CA GLU A 68 13.36 -2.04 2.55
C GLU A 68 11.88 -1.78 2.21
N TYR A 69 10.98 -2.48 2.90
CA TYR A 69 9.54 -2.36 2.73
C TYR A 69 8.88 -1.86 4.01
N LYS A 70 7.99 -0.88 3.89
CA LYS A 70 7.06 -0.48 4.95
C LYS A 70 5.63 -0.81 4.53
N TYR A 71 4.85 -1.31 5.48
CA TYR A 71 3.48 -1.78 5.22
C TYR A 71 2.48 -0.96 6.01
N TYR A 72 1.42 -0.54 5.34
CA TYR A 72 0.33 0.25 5.92
C TYR A 72 -1.00 -0.44 5.61
N PHE A 73 -1.88 -0.52 6.60
CA PHE A 73 -3.22 -1.07 6.46
C PHE A 73 -4.24 0.06 6.52
N LEU A 74 -5.07 0.18 5.48
CA LEU A 74 -6.04 1.25 5.32
C LEU A 74 -7.45 0.66 5.20
N SER A 75 -8.43 1.36 5.77
CA SER A 75 -9.82 1.27 5.29
C SER A 75 -10.10 2.40 4.31
N VAL A 76 -10.84 2.11 3.24
CA VAL A 76 -11.19 3.03 2.17
C VAL A 76 -12.70 2.98 1.98
N THR A 77 -13.35 4.14 2.07
CA THR A 77 -14.79 4.31 1.90
C THR A 77 -15.04 5.14 0.64
N TYR A 78 -15.96 4.67 -0.20
CA TYR A 78 -16.41 5.40 -1.39
C TYR A 78 -17.69 6.14 -1.04
N ALA A 79 -17.83 7.39 -1.49
CA ALA A 79 -19.11 8.07 -1.38
C ALA A 79 -20.12 7.43 -2.35
N GLU A 80 -21.40 7.67 -2.14
CA GLU A 80 -22.43 7.13 -3.04
C GLU A 80 -22.28 7.75 -4.44
N GLY A 81 -21.92 6.92 -5.43
CA GLY A 81 -21.70 7.32 -6.83
C GLY A 81 -20.37 6.78 -7.39
N ASP A 82 -20.43 6.21 -8.60
CA ASP A 82 -19.40 5.37 -9.23
C ASP A 82 -18.05 6.10 -9.48
N ASP A 83 -18.04 7.44 -9.48
CA ASP A 83 -16.88 8.28 -9.77
C ASP A 83 -16.39 9.15 -8.59
N SER A 84 -16.95 8.95 -7.39
CA SER A 84 -16.53 9.75 -6.25
C SER A 84 -15.15 9.30 -5.73
N PRO A 85 -14.18 10.22 -5.56
CA PRO A 85 -12.89 9.87 -4.96
C PRO A 85 -13.08 9.35 -3.54
N ALA A 86 -12.28 8.36 -3.17
CA ALA A 86 -12.48 7.65 -1.91
C ALA A 86 -11.90 8.42 -0.71
N THR A 87 -12.34 8.09 0.50
CA THR A 87 -11.74 8.57 1.75
C THR A 87 -11.03 7.41 2.44
N ALA A 88 -9.77 7.61 2.80
CA ALA A 88 -8.97 6.60 3.50
C ALA A 88 -8.82 6.90 5.00
N VAL A 89 -8.70 5.85 5.80
CA VAL A 89 -8.27 5.91 7.19
C VAL A 89 -7.14 4.91 7.39
N LEU A 90 -6.02 5.38 7.94
CA LEU A 90 -4.90 4.54 8.34
C LEU A 90 -5.29 3.77 9.60
N LEU A 91 -5.40 2.45 9.48
CA LEU A 91 -5.72 1.57 10.60
C LEU A 91 -4.45 1.15 11.34
N GLN A 92 -3.39 0.84 10.59
CA GLN A 92 -2.14 0.37 11.16
C GLN A 92 -0.95 0.65 10.26
N GLN A 93 0.18 1.01 10.86
CA GLN A 93 1.49 0.93 10.24
C GLN A 93 2.26 -0.22 10.88
N TYR A 94 2.71 -1.18 10.08
CA TYR A 94 3.52 -2.28 10.59
C TYR A 94 4.98 -1.85 10.67
N LYS A 95 5.66 -2.29 11.74
CA LYS A 95 7.10 -2.12 11.90
C LYS A 95 7.83 -3.05 10.91
N PRO A 96 9.07 -2.73 10.50
CA PRO A 96 9.85 -3.58 9.60
C PRO A 96 10.08 -5.00 10.14
N ASN A 97 10.07 -5.20 11.47
CA ASN A 97 10.23 -6.51 12.12
C ASN A 97 8.94 -7.35 12.12
N ILE A 98 8.19 -7.39 11.00
CA ILE A 98 6.96 -8.20 10.91
C ILE A 98 7.21 -9.69 11.21
N GLU A 99 8.44 -10.17 11.03
CA GLU A 99 8.85 -11.53 11.37
C GLU A 99 8.67 -11.89 12.86
N GLU A 100 8.60 -10.89 13.76
CA GLU A 100 8.35 -11.07 15.19
C GLU A 100 6.84 -11.13 15.56
N LEU A 101 5.92 -11.00 14.59
CA LEU A 101 4.47 -11.03 14.83
C LEU A 101 3.88 -12.46 14.90
N VAL A 102 4.72 -13.49 15.04
CA VAL A 102 4.31 -14.92 15.15
C VAL A 102 4.48 -15.42 16.58
#